data_AF-A0A950PGU8-F1
#
_entry.id   AF-A0A950PGU8-F1
#
_cell.length_a   1.000
_cell.length_b   1.000
_cell.length_c   1.000
_cell.angle_alpha   90.00
_cell.angle_beta   90.00
_cell.angle_gamma   90.00
#
_symmetry.space_group_name_H-M   'P 1'
#
loop_
_entity.id
_entity.type
_entity.pdbx_description
1 polymer ?
#
loop_
_entity_poly.entity_id
_entity_poly.type
_entity_poly.pdbx_seq_one_letter_code
_entity_poly.pdbx_strand_id
1 'polypeptide(L)'
;MFCPGGLTDPNLLDFDARHATTAFPTTFLWGPGPREEAIAWLSQNQPEPDLCDYLDQIILVREHDGHVGLPMYPNVAAGLPATEQRGTWYAVHVDRGLDALTHARAPAGHASAGACRQCPAETLATGDIAAVLAAARSAGADITPQNVPDVRTPFADWLSRAAP
;
A
#
# COMPACT_ATOMS: atom_id res chain seq x y z
N MET A 1 10.22 -0.23 -15.12
CA MET A 1 11.68 0.01 -15.12
C MET A 1 12.03 0.72 -13.81
N PHE A 2 12.68 0.04 -12.87
CA PHE A 2 13.24 0.68 -11.68
C PHE A 2 14.68 1.09 -11.98
N CYS A 3 14.93 2.38 -12.19
CA CYS A 3 16.27 2.92 -12.44
C CYS A 3 16.72 3.77 -11.25
N PRO A 4 17.59 3.26 -10.37
CA PRO A 4 18.15 4.09 -9.30
C PRO A 4 18.99 5.21 -9.93
N GLY A 5 18.55 6.46 -9.80
CA GLY A 5 19.29 7.65 -10.27
C GLY A 5 18.98 8.13 -11.71
N GLY A 6 18.02 7.53 -12.41
CA GLY A 6 17.49 8.08 -13.66
C GLY A 6 16.41 9.13 -13.42
N LEU A 7 16.33 10.14 -14.31
CA LEU A 7 15.18 11.05 -14.37
C LEU A 7 13.90 10.23 -14.60
N THR A 8 12.85 10.53 -13.82
CA THR A 8 11.44 10.13 -13.95
C THR A 8 10.99 8.78 -13.36
N ASP A 9 11.17 8.58 -12.06
CA ASP A 9 10.04 8.07 -11.27
C ASP A 9 9.25 9.29 -10.75
N PRO A 10 8.08 9.62 -11.33
CA PRO A 10 7.29 10.79 -10.91
C PRO A 10 6.85 10.71 -9.44
N ASN A 11 6.81 9.50 -8.86
CA ASN A 11 6.35 9.26 -7.50
C ASN A 11 7.52 9.00 -6.53
N LEU A 12 8.77 9.23 -6.95
CA LEU A 12 9.97 9.06 -6.13
C LEU A 12 9.91 9.86 -4.81
N LEU A 13 9.20 10.99 -4.86
CA LEU A 13 9.04 11.91 -3.74
C LEU A 13 7.72 11.70 -2.98
N ASP A 14 6.97 10.62 -3.23
CA ASP A 14 5.71 10.34 -2.54
C ASP A 14 5.89 9.40 -1.35
N PHE A 15 7.13 9.24 -0.88
CA PHE A 15 7.42 8.37 0.25
C PHE A 15 6.72 8.86 1.52
N ASP A 16 5.94 7.95 2.11
CA ASP A 16 5.31 8.08 3.41
C ASP A 16 5.43 6.71 4.11
N ALA A 17 6.00 6.71 5.31
CA ALA A 17 6.29 5.47 6.01
C ALA A 17 5.01 4.71 6.43
N ARG A 18 3.89 5.40 6.63
CA ARG A 18 2.63 4.79 7.09
C ARG A 18 1.71 4.36 5.96
N HIS A 19 1.93 4.86 4.75
CA HIS A 19 1.02 4.68 3.63
C HIS A 19 1.62 3.84 2.51
N ALA A 20 0.76 3.08 1.81
CA ALA A 20 1.12 2.27 0.67
C ALA A 20 1.14 3.12 -0.61
N THR A 21 2.07 4.09 -0.69
CA THR A 21 2.18 5.04 -1.81
C THR A 21 3.06 4.54 -2.96
N THR A 22 3.93 3.56 -2.71
CA THR A 22 4.78 2.95 -3.75
C THR A 22 4.04 1.86 -4.52
N ALA A 23 4.21 1.83 -5.84
CA ALA A 23 3.69 0.75 -6.69
C ALA A 23 4.57 -0.51 -6.63
N PHE A 24 5.80 -0.41 -6.12
CA PHE A 24 6.75 -1.50 -5.98
C PHE A 24 7.20 -1.57 -4.51
N PRO A 25 6.45 -2.28 -3.65
CA PRO A 25 6.77 -2.41 -2.23
C PRO A 25 8.14 -3.06 -2.03
N THR A 26 8.99 -2.38 -1.27
CA THR A 26 10.33 -2.88 -0.91
C THR A 26 10.29 -3.98 0.15
N THR A 27 9.12 -4.25 0.75
CA THR A 27 8.92 -5.32 1.74
C THR A 27 9.23 -6.71 1.16
N PHE A 28 9.13 -6.87 -0.17
CA PHE A 28 9.49 -8.09 -0.88
C PHE A 28 10.90 -8.03 -1.48
N LEU A 29 11.62 -6.92 -1.33
CA LEU A 29 13.04 -6.87 -1.67
C LEU A 29 13.82 -7.58 -0.56
N TRP A 30 14.05 -8.88 -0.77
CA TRP A 30 15.04 -9.64 -0.04
C TRP A 30 16.32 -9.70 -0.88
N GLY A 31 17.41 -9.10 -0.38
CA GLY A 31 18.78 -9.40 -0.81
C GLY A 31 19.46 -10.35 0.19
N PRO A 32 20.05 -11.48 -0.23
CA PRO A 32 20.72 -12.38 0.69
C PRO A 32 21.95 -11.69 1.27
N GLY A 33 22.03 -11.61 2.59
CA GLY A 33 23.28 -11.30 3.31
C GLY A 33 23.61 -9.81 3.49
N PRO A 34 24.75 -9.54 4.15
CA PRO A 34 25.29 -8.20 4.35
C PRO A 34 25.40 -7.38 3.06
N ARG A 35 25.33 -6.06 3.19
CA ARG A 35 25.50 -5.10 2.08
C ARG A 35 26.72 -5.41 1.20
N GLU A 36 27.82 -5.82 1.82
CA GLU A 36 29.08 -6.16 1.15
C GLU A 36 28.94 -7.36 0.20
N GLU A 37 28.20 -8.39 0.62
CA GLU A 37 27.92 -9.59 -0.18
C GLU A 37 27.01 -9.26 -1.36
N ALA A 38 25.98 -8.44 -1.15
CA ALA A 38 25.09 -7.99 -2.22
C ALA A 38 25.85 -7.20 -3.30
N ILE A 39 26.77 -6.31 -2.90
CA ILE A 39 27.61 -5.54 -3.83
C ILE A 39 28.56 -6.47 -4.61
N ALA A 40 29.18 -7.43 -3.92
CA ALA A 40 30.05 -8.40 -4.56
C ALA A 40 29.30 -9.23 -5.60
N TRP A 41 28.09 -9.68 -5.27
CA TRP A 41 27.24 -10.46 -6.17
C TRP A 41 26.82 -9.64 -7.40
N LEU A 42 26.37 -8.39 -7.24
CA LEU A 42 25.99 -7.51 -8.36
C LEU A 42 27.16 -7.25 -9.31
N SER A 43 28.35 -7.02 -8.75
CA SER A 43 29.57 -6.77 -9.53
C SER A 43 29.98 -7.98 -10.37
N GLN A 44 29.76 -9.19 -9.85
CA GLN A 44 30.11 -10.45 -10.52
C GLN A 44 29.07 -10.91 -11.55
N ASN A 45 27.78 -10.73 -11.26
CA ASN A 45 26.71 -11.35 -12.05
C ASN A 45 26.07 -10.40 -13.07
N GLN A 46 26.19 -9.07 -12.87
CA GLN A 46 25.63 -8.03 -13.76
C GLN A 46 24.26 -8.41 -14.33
N PRO A 47 23.26 -8.67 -13.47
CA PRO A 47 21.95 -9.11 -13.95
C PRO A 47 21.34 -8.05 -14.88
N GLU A 48 20.74 -8.50 -15.96
CA GLU A 48 19.96 -7.63 -16.84
C GLU A 48 18.74 -7.07 -16.09
N PRO A 49 18.32 -5.82 -16.38
CA PRO A 49 17.07 -5.28 -15.86
C PRO A 49 15.90 -6.18 -16.25
N ASP A 50 15.13 -6.64 -15.27
CA ASP A 50 13.91 -7.40 -15.50
C ASP A 50 12.66 -6.51 -15.49
N LEU A 51 11.58 -7.04 -16.06
CA LEU A 51 10.24 -6.52 -15.87
C LEU A 51 9.61 -7.32 -14.74
N CYS A 52 9.12 -6.63 -13.72
CA CYS A 52 8.33 -7.23 -12.66
C CYS A 52 6.86 -6.89 -12.89
N ASP A 53 6.00 -7.90 -12.85
CA ASP A 53 4.56 -7.69 -12.78
C ASP A 53 4.20 -6.99 -11.46
N TYR A 54 3.07 -6.27 -11.44
CA TYR A 54 2.59 -5.71 -10.19
C TYR A 54 2.24 -6.85 -9.23
N LEU A 55 2.64 -6.68 -7.97
CA LEU A 55 2.26 -7.61 -6.93
C LEU A 55 0.85 -7.27 -6.47
N ASP A 56 -0.03 -8.24 -6.63
CA ASP A 56 -1.32 -8.33 -5.96
C ASP A 56 -1.11 -8.11 -4.45
N GLN A 57 -1.73 -7.06 -3.92
CA GLN A 57 -1.54 -6.59 -2.55
C GLN A 57 -2.89 -6.42 -1.85
N ILE A 58 -2.89 -6.71 -0.56
CA ILE A 58 -4.04 -6.42 0.31
C ILE A 58 -3.77 -5.09 1.00
N ILE A 59 -4.61 -4.12 0.71
CA ILE A 59 -4.49 -2.74 1.15
C ILE A 59 -5.72 -2.34 1.95
N LEU A 60 -5.50 -1.61 3.04
CA LEU A 60 -6.56 -1.04 3.85
C LEU A 60 -6.74 0.44 3.54
N VAL A 61 -7.99 0.88 3.42
CA VAL A 61 -8.35 2.29 3.27
C VAL A 61 -9.33 2.65 4.37
N ARG A 62 -9.11 3.80 5.01
CA ARG A 62 -9.96 4.30 6.09
C ARG A 62 -10.86 5.41 5.58
N GLU A 63 -12.14 5.34 5.91
CA GLU A 63 -13.08 6.43 5.83
C GLU A 63 -13.50 6.87 7.25
N HIS A 64 -13.33 8.14 7.54
CA HIS A 64 -13.73 8.73 8.81
C HIS A 64 -14.28 10.14 8.59
N ASP A 65 -15.45 10.43 9.15
CA ASP A 65 -16.13 11.73 9.02
C ASP A 65 -16.25 12.21 7.55
N GLY A 66 -16.60 11.30 6.64
CA GLY A 66 -16.75 11.57 5.21
C GLY A 66 -15.44 11.75 4.43
N HIS A 67 -14.29 11.52 5.07
CA HIS A 67 -12.98 11.63 4.44
C HIS A 67 -12.36 10.25 4.24
N VAL A 68 -12.04 9.93 2.98
CA VAL A 68 -11.29 8.72 2.61
C VAL A 68 -9.79 9.04 2.65
N GLY A 69 -9.12 8.47 3.65
CA GLY A 69 -7.68 8.61 3.89
C GLY A 69 -6.82 7.81 2.91
N LEU A 70 -5.51 8.02 2.99
CA LEU A 70 -4.55 7.32 2.15
C LEU A 70 -4.51 5.79 2.45
N PRO A 71 -4.12 4.98 1.46
CA PRO A 71 -4.02 3.53 1.61
C PRO A 71 -2.91 3.15 2.60
N MET A 72 -3.12 2.09 3.37
CA MET A 72 -2.16 1.56 4.36
C MET A 72 -1.99 0.06 4.21
N TYR A 73 -0.82 -0.45 4.58
CA TYR A 73 -0.64 -1.89 4.76
C TYR A 73 -1.38 -2.38 6.02
N PRO A 74 -1.89 -3.62 6.04
CA PRO A 74 -2.66 -4.14 7.17
C PRO A 74 -1.91 -4.12 8.50
N ASN A 75 -0.62 -4.48 8.51
CA ASN A 75 0.23 -4.44 9.70
C ASN A 75 0.44 -3.02 10.27
N VAL A 76 0.56 -2.01 9.41
CA VAL A 76 0.68 -0.60 9.81
C VAL A 76 -0.64 -0.11 10.40
N ALA A 77 -1.76 -0.39 9.74
CA ALA A 77 -3.09 -0.05 10.24
C ALA A 77 -3.39 -0.71 11.60
N ALA A 78 -2.97 -1.96 11.77
CA ALA A 78 -3.07 -2.68 13.04
C ALA A 78 -2.21 -2.05 14.16
N GLY A 79 -1.12 -1.36 13.80
CA GLY A 79 -0.23 -0.65 14.72
C GLY A 79 -0.68 0.75 15.13
N LEU A 80 -1.74 1.29 14.50
CA LEU A 80 -2.23 2.64 14.80
C LEU A 80 -2.79 2.76 16.22
N PRO A 81 -2.72 3.94 16.85
CA PRO A 81 -3.45 4.22 18.08
C PRO A 81 -4.97 4.01 17.91
N ALA A 82 -5.66 3.57 18.96
CA ALA A 82 -7.09 3.25 18.91
C ALA A 82 -7.98 4.43 18.44
N THR A 83 -7.55 5.67 18.64
CA THR A 83 -8.23 6.87 18.13
C THR A 83 -8.15 6.98 16.62
N GLU A 84 -7.03 6.58 16.03
CA GLU A 84 -6.76 6.59 14.58
C GLU A 84 -7.34 5.36 13.87
N GLN A 85 -7.71 4.33 14.61
CA GLN A 85 -8.41 3.15 14.07
C GLN A 85 -9.92 3.35 13.88
N ARG A 86 -10.51 4.47 14.36
CA ARG A 86 -11.96 4.72 14.30
C ARG A 86 -12.44 5.00 12.87
N GLY A 87 -13.63 4.54 12.51
CA GLY A 87 -14.23 4.79 11.20
C GLY A 87 -14.54 3.49 10.47
N THR A 88 -14.98 3.63 9.22
CA THR A 88 -15.21 2.51 8.32
C THR A 88 -13.92 2.22 7.58
N TRP A 89 -13.52 0.97 7.54
CA TRP A 89 -12.37 0.50 6.80
C TRP A 89 -12.79 -0.38 5.64
N TYR A 90 -11.97 -0.37 4.60
CA TYR A 90 -12.11 -1.20 3.41
C TYR A 90 -10.84 -2.03 3.27
N ALA A 91 -10.97 -3.36 3.24
CA ALA A 91 -9.90 -4.26 2.81
C ALA A 91 -10.09 -4.55 1.33
N VAL A 92 -9.10 -4.16 0.52
CA VAL A 92 -9.16 -4.26 -0.93
C VAL A 92 -7.92 -4.99 -1.44
N HIS A 93 -8.14 -5.94 -2.34
CA HIS A 93 -7.11 -6.63 -3.10
C HIS A 93 -6.89 -5.89 -4.43
N VAL A 94 -5.67 -5.41 -4.66
CA VAL A 94 -5.29 -4.53 -5.78
C VAL A 94 -3.82 -4.67 -6.15
N ASP A 95 -3.47 -4.29 -7.38
CA ASP A 95 -2.08 -4.19 -7.85
C ASP A 95 -1.29 -3.05 -7.16
N ARG A 96 -1.96 -1.94 -6.83
CA ARG A 96 -1.34 -0.72 -6.27
C ARG A 96 -2.20 -0.10 -5.19
N GLY A 97 -1.57 0.45 -4.15
CA GLY A 97 -2.29 1.10 -3.05
C GLY A 97 -3.24 2.23 -3.49
N LEU A 98 -2.85 3.04 -4.48
CA LEU A 98 -3.72 4.12 -4.99
C LEU A 98 -4.96 3.61 -5.73
N ASP A 99 -4.96 2.38 -6.23
CA ASP A 99 -6.14 1.79 -6.86
C ASP A 99 -7.19 1.45 -5.79
N ALA A 100 -6.77 1.03 -4.59
CA ALA A 100 -7.66 0.85 -3.44
C ALA A 100 -8.27 2.19 -2.99
N LEU A 101 -7.47 3.27 -2.96
CA LEU A 101 -7.97 4.61 -2.65
C LEU A 101 -9.03 5.07 -3.64
N THR A 102 -8.76 4.89 -4.94
CA THR A 102 -9.68 5.26 -6.01
C THR A 102 -10.98 4.45 -5.91
N HIS A 103 -10.87 3.14 -5.63
CA HIS A 103 -12.02 2.26 -5.42
C HIS A 103 -12.86 2.68 -4.21
N ALA A 104 -12.22 3.05 -3.09
CA ALA A 104 -12.92 3.49 -1.88
C ALA A 104 -13.57 4.89 -2.00
N ARG A 105 -13.03 5.78 -2.85
CA ARG A 105 -13.57 7.13 -3.08
C ARG A 105 -14.76 7.16 -4.04
N ALA A 106 -14.99 6.10 -4.80
CA ALA A 106 -15.93 6.15 -5.90
C ALA A 106 -17.39 6.29 -5.41
N PRO A 107 -18.12 7.34 -5.84
CA PRO A 107 -19.53 7.50 -5.48
C PRO A 107 -20.37 6.45 -6.20
N ALA A 108 -20.96 5.52 -5.43
CA ALA A 108 -21.93 4.49 -5.84
C ALA A 108 -21.71 3.88 -7.24
N GLY A 109 -21.08 2.70 -7.30
CA GLY A 109 -20.85 1.97 -8.55
C GLY A 109 -19.77 0.90 -8.43
N HIS A 110 -18.91 1.05 -7.43
CA HIS A 110 -17.94 0.05 -7.04
C HIS A 110 -18.56 -0.98 -6.09
N ALA A 111 -18.08 -2.22 -6.18
CA ALA A 111 -18.58 -3.31 -5.36
C ALA A 111 -18.12 -3.11 -3.90
N SER A 112 -19.06 -3.21 -2.96
CA SER A 112 -18.76 -3.20 -1.51
C SER A 112 -18.30 -4.58 -1.00
N ALA A 113 -18.31 -5.59 -1.86
CA ALA A 113 -17.82 -6.94 -1.58
C ALA A 113 -17.54 -7.69 -2.89
N GLY A 114 -16.48 -8.49 -2.91
CA GLY A 114 -16.03 -9.27 -4.07
C GLY A 114 -15.43 -8.40 -5.18
N ALA A 115 -15.21 -9.04 -6.34
CA ALA A 115 -14.62 -8.40 -7.50
C ALA A 115 -15.48 -7.24 -8.03
N CYS A 116 -14.83 -6.10 -8.24
CA CYS A 116 -15.46 -4.92 -8.82
C CYS A 116 -15.63 -5.08 -10.33
N ARG A 117 -16.74 -4.57 -10.87
CA ARG A 117 -16.99 -4.57 -12.33
C ARG A 117 -16.47 -3.32 -13.04
N GLN A 118 -16.06 -2.30 -12.27
CA GLN A 118 -15.65 -0.99 -12.79
C GLN A 118 -14.13 -0.79 -12.77
N CYS A 119 -13.41 -1.52 -11.92
CA CYS A 119 -11.96 -1.45 -11.81
C CYS A 119 -11.39 -2.83 -11.41
N PRO A 120 -10.08 -3.06 -11.63
CA PRO A 120 -9.40 -4.29 -11.21
C PRO A 120 -9.11 -4.26 -9.70
N ALA A 121 -10.18 -4.24 -8.91
CA ALA A 121 -10.11 -4.31 -7.45
C ALA A 121 -11.12 -5.32 -6.93
N GLU A 122 -10.77 -6.02 -5.85
CA GLU A 122 -11.68 -6.90 -5.13
C GLU A 122 -11.82 -6.43 -3.69
N THR A 123 -13.06 -6.20 -3.24
CA THR A 123 -13.31 -5.85 -1.83
C THR A 123 -13.45 -7.11 -1.00
N LEU A 124 -12.49 -7.34 -0.12
CA LEU A 124 -12.48 -8.48 0.78
C LEU A 124 -13.46 -8.28 1.94
N ALA A 125 -13.50 -7.05 2.49
CA ALA A 125 -14.42 -6.67 3.56
C ALA A 125 -14.57 -5.15 3.69
N THR A 126 -15.69 -4.73 4.27
CA THR A 126 -15.94 -3.37 4.74
C THR A 126 -16.49 -3.43 6.16
N GLY A 127 -15.99 -2.60 7.07
CA GLY A 127 -16.43 -2.62 8.48
C GLY A 127 -15.50 -1.88 9.42
N ASP A 128 -15.48 -2.27 10.69
CA ASP A 128 -14.46 -1.77 11.62
C ASP A 128 -13.07 -2.37 11.32
N ILE A 129 -12.04 -1.83 11.99
CA ILE A 129 -10.65 -2.27 11.82
C ILE A 129 -10.48 -3.78 12.09
N ALA A 130 -11.22 -4.33 13.06
CA ALA A 130 -11.08 -5.74 13.44
C ALA A 130 -11.61 -6.66 12.34
N ALA A 131 -12.76 -6.31 11.74
CA ALA A 131 -13.36 -7.04 10.64
C ALA A 131 -12.47 -7.07 9.40
N VAL A 132 -11.92 -5.90 9.01
CA VAL A 132 -11.05 -5.83 7.82
C VAL A 132 -9.69 -6.49 8.03
N LEU A 133 -9.12 -6.44 9.24
CA LEU A 133 -7.88 -7.14 9.56
C LEU A 133 -8.09 -8.66 9.57
N ALA A 134 -9.23 -9.14 10.05
CA ALA A 134 -9.57 -10.55 9.96
C ALA A 134 -9.67 -11.02 8.50
N ALA A 135 -10.35 -10.26 7.64
CA ALA A 135 -10.44 -10.56 6.21
C ALA A 135 -9.06 -10.52 5.52
N ALA A 136 -8.23 -9.50 5.83
CA ALA A 136 -6.88 -9.38 5.30
C ALA A 136 -6.01 -10.59 5.71
N ARG A 137 -6.08 -11.02 6.97
CA ARG A 137 -5.37 -12.23 7.44
C ARG A 137 -5.86 -13.49 6.73
N SER A 138 -7.17 -13.65 6.54
CA SER A 138 -7.72 -14.80 5.81
C SER A 138 -7.27 -14.85 4.35
N ALA A 139 -7.00 -13.70 3.75
CA ALA A 139 -6.42 -13.58 2.41
C ALA A 139 -4.88 -13.64 2.38
N GLY A 140 -4.22 -13.86 3.53
CA GLY A 140 -2.78 -14.11 3.62
C GLY A 140 -1.91 -12.88 3.94
N ALA A 141 -2.50 -11.72 4.22
CA ALA A 141 -1.72 -10.55 4.63
C ALA A 141 -1.11 -10.72 6.03
N ASP A 142 0.08 -10.16 6.24
CA ASP A 142 0.61 -9.94 7.58
C ASP A 142 -0.16 -8.81 8.27
N ILE A 143 -0.74 -9.13 9.43
CA ILE A 143 -1.47 -8.19 10.27
C ILE A 143 -0.79 -7.96 11.63
N THR A 144 0.44 -8.46 11.78
CA THR A 144 1.22 -8.27 13.00
C THR A 144 1.45 -6.77 13.19
N PRO A 145 0.97 -6.15 14.29
CA PRO A 145 1.05 -4.70 14.44
C PRO A 145 2.48 -4.19 14.28
N GLN A 146 2.69 -3.30 13.30
CA GLN A 146 3.96 -2.64 13.07
C GLN A 146 3.82 -1.17 13.45
N ASN A 147 4.57 -0.74 14.46
CA ASN A 147 4.63 0.69 14.79
C ASN A 147 5.63 1.37 13.85
N VAL A 148 5.10 2.24 12.99
CA VAL A 148 5.91 2.99 12.03
C VAL A 148 5.89 4.47 12.39
N PRO A 149 7.07 5.14 12.44
CA PRO A 149 7.13 6.57 12.73
C PRO A 149 6.35 7.35 11.67
N ASP A 150 5.76 8.47 12.07
CA ASP A 150 5.08 9.40 11.14
C ASP A 150 6.12 10.24 10.39
N VAL A 151 6.76 9.61 9.40
CA VAL A 151 7.82 10.22 8.58
C VAL A 151 7.41 10.13 7.13
N ARG A 152 7.41 11.29 6.48
CA ARG A 152 7.06 11.45 5.07
C ARG A 152 7.91 12.54 4.44
N THR A 153 8.05 12.44 3.13
CA THR A 153 8.62 13.50 2.31
C THR A 153 7.66 14.69 2.25
N PRO A 154 8.16 15.92 2.04
CA PRO A 154 7.31 17.12 1.95
C PRO A 154 6.26 17.07 0.82
N PHE A 155 6.45 16.21 -0.19
CA PHE A 155 5.57 16.11 -1.35
C PHE A 155 4.43 15.10 -1.16
N ALA A 156 4.56 14.16 -0.22
CA ALA A 156 3.51 13.18 0.13
C ALA A 156 2.19 13.85 0.60
N ASP A 157 2.28 15.07 1.13
CA ASP A 157 1.12 15.88 1.52
C ASP A 157 0.20 16.24 0.34
N TRP A 158 0.70 16.19 -0.90
CA TRP A 158 -0.11 16.48 -2.09
C TRP A 158 -1.16 15.39 -2.35
N LEU A 159 -0.81 14.11 -2.17
CA LEU A 159 -1.72 12.98 -2.34
C LEU A 159 -2.81 12.92 -1.25
N SER A 160 -2.47 13.34 -0.03
CA SER A 160 -3.45 13.42 1.08
C SER A 160 -4.39 14.62 0.98
N ARG A 161 -4.01 15.67 0.24
CA ARG A 161 -4.82 16.89 0.03
C ARG A 161 -5.62 16.91 -1.27
N ALA A 162 -5.45 15.94 -2.15
CA ALA A 162 -6.24 15.84 -3.37
C ALA A 162 -7.67 15.33 -3.06
N ALA A 163 -8.53 16.24 -2.64
CA ALA A 163 -9.98 16.21 -2.89
C ALA A 163 -10.43 17.66 -3.13
N PRO A 164 -11.23 17.88 -4.18
CA PRO A 164 -12.68 17.94 -3.96
C PRO A 164 -13.41 16.68 -4.43
#